data_AF-A0ABC8TY78-F1
#
_entry.id   AF-A0ABC8TY78-F1
#
_cell.length_a   1.000
_cell.length_b   1.000
_cell.length_c   1.000
_cell.angle_alpha   90.00
_cell.angle_beta   90.00
_cell.angle_gamma   90.00
#
_symmetry.space_group_name_H-M   'P 1'
#
loop_
_entity.id
_entity.type
_entity.pdbx_description
1 polymer ?
#
loop_
_entity_poly.entity_id
_entity_poly.type
_entity_poly.pdbx_seq_one_letter_code
_entity_poly.pdbx_strand_id
1 'polypeptide(L)' 'GLEKYVMTKLFSRTFVSSPDDAKINHEISEKISLLQNFLRPEHLDILPTFHNEASWLVCFQLLSMLE' A
#
# COMPACT_ATOMS: atom_id res chain seq x y z
N GLY A 1 -21.71 5.88 -8.40
CA GLY A 1 -22.19 6.07 -9.78
C GLY A 1 -21.70 4.97 -10.69
N LEU A 2 -22.08 4.96 -11.96
CA LEU A 2 -21.85 3.90 -12.96
C LEU A 2 -20.47 3.20 -12.92
N GLU A 3 -19.38 3.97 -12.74
CA GLU A 3 -18.03 3.44 -12.61
C GLU A 3 -17.91 2.34 -11.53
N LYS A 4 -18.45 2.59 -10.33
CA LYS A 4 -18.47 1.59 -9.24
C LYS A 4 -19.19 0.32 -9.69
N TYR A 5 -20.33 0.45 -10.35
CA TYR A 5 -21.11 -0.71 -10.80
C TYR A 5 -20.36 -1.54 -11.86
N VAL A 6 -19.74 -0.87 -12.83
CA VAL A 6 -18.97 -1.51 -13.90
C VAL A 6 -17.70 -2.17 -13.34
N MET A 7 -16.92 -1.44 -12.54
CA MET A 7 -15.66 -1.94 -11.99
C MET A 7 -15.89 -3.08 -10.98
N THR A 8 -16.93 -3.02 -10.15
CA THR A 8 -17.28 -4.15 -9.25
C THR A 8 -17.62 -5.43 -10.03
N LYS A 9 -18.25 -5.32 -11.21
CA LYS A 9 -18.58 -6.49 -12.05
C LYS A 9 -17.36 -7.04 -12.81
N LEU A 10 -16.40 -6.19 -13.14
CA LEU A 10 -15.20 -6.56 -13.88
C LEU A 10 -14.00 -6.90 -12.99
N PHE A 11 -14.06 -6.56 -11.69
CA PHE A 11 -12.96 -6.67 -10.72
C PHE A 11 -12.21 -8.01 -10.80
N SER A 12 -12.93 -9.13 -10.74
CA SER A 12 -12.34 -10.48 -10.77
C SER A 12 -11.57 -10.81 -12.06
N ARG A 13 -11.79 -10.04 -13.13
CA ARG A 13 -11.22 -10.27 -14.46
C ARG A 13 -10.14 -9.26 -14.82
N THR A 14 -10.16 -8.08 -14.22
CA THR A 14 -9.25 -6.96 -14.55
C THR A 14 -8.28 -6.62 -13.42
N PHE A 15 -8.60 -6.96 -12.17
CA PHE A 15 -7.69 -6.75 -11.05
C PHE A 15 -6.72 -7.92 -10.94
N VAL A 16 -5.41 -7.63 -11.00
CA VAL A 16 -4.34 -8.65 -11.02
C VAL A 16 -4.59 -9.69 -12.14
N SER A 17 -4.96 -9.20 -13.32
CA SER A 17 -5.34 -10.06 -14.44
C SER A 17 -4.17 -10.83 -15.05
N SER A 18 -2.93 -10.36 -14.85
CA SER A 18 -1.72 -11.05 -15.26
C SER A 18 -1.06 -11.76 -14.08
N PRO A 19 -0.52 -12.99 -14.27
CA PRO A 19 0.30 -13.65 -13.25
C PRO A 19 1.57 -12.84 -12.90
N ASP A 20 2.07 -12.00 -13.82
CA ASP A 20 3.19 -11.11 -13.54
C ASP A 20 2.82 -10.00 -12.53
N ASP A 21 1.59 -9.46 -12.62
CA ASP A 21 1.09 -8.47 -11.66
C ASP A 21 1.00 -9.08 -10.25
N ALA A 22 0.55 -10.34 -10.15
CA ALA A 22 0.47 -11.07 -8.87
C ALA A 22 1.86 -11.28 -8.25
N LYS A 23 2.84 -11.63 -9.09
CA LYS A 23 4.22 -11.84 -8.67
C LYS A 23 4.85 -10.53 -8.18
N ILE A 24 4.67 -9.44 -8.91
CA ILE A 24 5.20 -8.12 -8.54
C ILE A 24 4.58 -7.66 -7.22
N ASN A 25 3.26 -7.82 -7.05
CA ASN A 25 2.58 -7.48 -5.80
C ASN A 25 3.14 -8.28 -4.61
N HIS A 26 3.38 -9.57 -4.79
CA HIS A 26 3.97 -10.41 -3.75
C HIS A 26 5.40 -9.97 -3.41
N GLU A 27 6.24 -9.74 -4.42
CA GLU A 27 7.63 -9.31 -4.22
C GLU A 27 7.71 -7.95 -3.52
N ILE A 28 6.82 -7.01 -3.89
CA ILE A 28 6.71 -5.70 -3.23
C ILE A 28 6.26 -5.87 -1.77
N SER A 29 5.24 -6.70 -1.51
CA SER A 29 4.75 -6.96 -0.16
C SER A 29 5.84 -7.56 0.73
N GLU A 30 6.63 -8.52 0.23
CA GLU A 30 7.73 -9.10 0.99
C GLU A 30 8.81 -8.05 1.29
N LYS A 31 9.21 -7.27 0.28
CA LYS A 31 10.20 -6.21 0.45
C LYS A 31 9.74 -5.18 1.49
N ILE A 32 8.50 -4.69 1.39
CA ILE A 32 7.94 -3.73 2.35
C ILE A 32 7.90 -4.34 3.76
N SER A 33 7.48 -5.60 3.89
CA SER A 33 7.42 -6.31 5.18
C SER A 33 8.79 -6.44 5.85
N LEU A 34 9.85 -6.61 5.07
CA LEU A 34 11.22 -6.62 5.60
C LEU A 34 11.67 -5.21 6.00
N LEU A 35 11.41 -4.21 5.14
CA LEU A 35 11.83 -2.83 5.34
C LEU A 35 11.14 -2.16 6.55
N GLN A 36 9.85 -2.41 6.77
CA GLN A 36 9.09 -1.78 7.86
C GLN A 36 9.64 -2.07 9.26
N ASN A 37 10.36 -3.19 9.45
CA ASN A 37 10.91 -3.57 10.74
C ASN A 37 12.11 -2.71 11.17
N PHE A 38 12.78 -2.05 10.22
CA PHE A 38 14.02 -1.31 10.48
C PHE A 38 14.04 0.11 9.90
N LEU A 39 13.06 0.49 9.09
CA LEU A 39 12.92 1.85 8.59
C LEU A 39 12.67 2.81 9.75
N ARG A 40 13.44 3.90 9.75
CA ARG A 40 13.23 5.04 10.63
C ARG A 40 13.02 6.28 9.77
N PRO A 41 12.31 7.31 10.26
CA PRO A 41 12.05 8.52 9.49
C PRO A 41 13.32 9.17 8.92
N GLU A 42 14.45 9.05 9.62
CA GLU A 42 15.74 9.62 9.19
C GLU A 42 16.31 8.93 7.95
N HIS A 43 15.94 7.67 7.68
CA HIS A 43 16.38 6.96 6.48
C HIS A 43 15.70 7.48 5.20
N LEU A 44 14.64 8.28 5.34
CA LEU A 44 13.83 8.83 4.24
C LEU A 44 13.92 10.36 4.18
N ASP A 45 14.95 10.95 4.81
CA ASP A 45 15.16 12.40 4.90
C ASP A 45 13.97 13.17 5.52
N ILE A 46 13.18 12.51 6.38
CA ILE A 46 12.04 13.14 7.05
C ILE A 46 12.59 13.97 8.22
N LEU A 47 12.46 15.29 8.11
CA LEU A 47 12.88 16.22 9.15
C LEU A 47 12.10 16.01 10.46
N PRO A 48 12.73 16.16 11.65
CA PRO A 48 12.06 16.02 12.95
C PRO A 48 10.82 16.91 13.14
N THR A 49 10.77 18.06 12.48
CA THR A 49 9.61 18.97 12.47
C THR A 49 8.36 18.34 11.86
N PHE A 50 8.51 17.31 11.02
CA PHE A 50 7.43 16.54 10.40
C PHE A 50 7.23 15.16 11.06
N HIS A 51 7.98 14.86 12.12
CA HIS A 51 7.77 13.62 12.86
C HIS A 51 6.44 13.73 13.60
N ASN A 52 5.51 12.87 13.22
CA ASN A 52 4.23 12.73 13.90
C ASN A 52 4.42 11.70 15.01
N GLU A 53 4.07 12.03 16.25
CA GLU A 53 4.14 11.10 17.39
C GLU A 53 3.31 9.83 17.16
N ALA A 54 2.24 9.92 16.35
CA ALA A 54 1.40 8.79 15.99
C ALA A 54 1.90 8.03 14.73
N SER A 55 3.13 8.23 14.25
CA SER A 55 3.71 7.53 13.08
C SER A 55 2.79 7.45 11.85
N TRP A 56 1.92 8.45 11.66
CA TRP A 56 0.93 8.47 10.57
C TRP A 56 -0.02 7.24 10.57
N LEU A 57 -0.29 6.65 11.74
CA LEU A 57 -1.14 5.47 11.93
C LEU A 57 -2.48 5.56 11.20
N VAL A 58 -3.13 6.72 11.21
CA VAL A 58 -4.39 6.96 10.49
C VAL A 58 -4.22 6.77 8.97
N CYS A 59 -3.10 7.25 8.41
CA CYS A 59 -2.79 7.07 6.99
C CYS A 59 -2.57 5.59 6.66
N PHE A 60 -1.82 4.87 7.51
CA PHE A 60 -1.60 3.43 7.34
C PHE A 60 -2.91 2.64 7.41
N GLN A 61 -3.78 2.96 8.37
CA GLN A 61 -5.07 2.32 8.51
C GLN A 61 -5.97 2.57 7.29
N LEU A 62 -6.00 3.80 6.77
CA LEU A 62 -6.71 4.11 5.53
C LEU A 62 -6.13 3.38 4.31
N LEU A 63 -4.81 3.24 4.24
CA LEU A 63 -4.13 2.49 3.18
C LEU A 63 -4.53 1.00 3.22
N SER A 64 -4.58 0.40 4.40
CA SER A 64 -4.98 -1.01 4.56
C SER A 64 -6.46 -1.29 4.21
N MET A 65 -7.30 -0.25 4.14
CA MET A 65 -8.68 -0.38 3.71
C MET A 65 -8.84 -0.39 2.17
N LEU A 66 -7.74 -0.13 1.43
CA LEU A 66 -7.72 -0.15 -0.03
C LEU A 66 -7.35 -1.53 -0.60
N GLU A 67 -6.72 -2.39 0.20
CA GLU A 67 -6.58 -3.83 -0.09
C GLU A 67 -7.90 -4.58 0.13
#